data_AF-A0A1V5BU53-F1
#
_entry.id   AF-A0A1V5BU53-F1
#
_cell.length_a   1.000
_cell.length_b   1.000
_cell.length_c   1.000
_cell.angle_alpha   90.00
_cell.angle_beta   90.00
_cell.angle_gamma   90.00
#
_symmetry.space_group_name_H-M   'P 1'
#
loop_
_entity.id
_entity.type
_entity.pdbx_description
1 polymer ?
#
loop_
_entity_poly.entity_id
_entity_poly.type
_entity_poly.pdbx_seq_one_letter_code
_entity_poly.pdbx_strand_id
1 'polypeptide(L)'
;MAVDEKVLEEILNSYPAKVKRTRKKHILLRDSSLDRQEIEANTRTIPGIMTNRGCAFAGCKGVVLGPIKDMVHIVHGPIGCAYYSWLTRRNKAIPEEPGKNYLTYCVSTDMQESDIVFGGEKKLARMIDEVVEIFKPNAITISATCPVGLIGDDIQAVARAARQKHGLSITAYNCEGYKGVSQSAGHHIANNGLLEWIVGQGDWEEPPGKYTINMLGEYNIGGDSWEVERVLKELGYHVQATLTGNGSYEDIKNAHVAELNLVQCHRSINYIADMLEKKYGTPWLKVNFIGIRATCESLRNMALYFGDEDLIRRTEEVIARELAEIEPQLEPYRKICAGKTTFCFVGGSRGHHYQGLYEEIGIQTTLAGYEFAHRDDYEGREVIPDIKPDADSKNIPELHVVPDERRYRPKLSRERTEELKDKIPLSNYQGMNITMKDGSLIVDDMNHYETEEFIRTLKPDIFSSGIKDKYVPHKMGLPSKQLHNYDYSGPYAGFRGAVNFARDISMSFATPTWNFIDPPWKSRPLLEGTIEKPSQEGEA
;
A
#
# COMPACT_ATOMS: atom_id res chain seq x y z
N MET A 1 28.90 -5.53 -0.27
CA MET A 1 29.24 -6.45 -1.37
C MET A 1 27.97 -6.65 -2.17
N ALA A 2 28.01 -6.55 -3.49
CA ALA A 2 26.85 -6.85 -4.33
C ALA A 2 26.62 -8.38 -4.34
N VAL A 3 25.36 -8.82 -4.41
CA VAL A 3 25.04 -10.22 -4.68
C VAL A 3 25.30 -10.46 -6.17
N ASP A 4 26.18 -11.41 -6.48
CA ASP A 4 26.34 -11.91 -7.84
C ASP A 4 25.49 -13.19 -8.04
N GLU A 5 25.42 -13.66 -9.29
CA GLU A 5 24.64 -14.86 -9.63
C GLU A 5 25.09 -16.10 -8.85
N LYS A 6 26.39 -16.19 -8.51
CA LYS A 6 26.93 -17.35 -7.80
C LYS A 6 26.43 -17.37 -6.36
N VAL A 7 26.48 -16.25 -5.67
CA VAL A 7 25.96 -16.12 -4.29
C VAL A 7 24.45 -16.37 -4.27
N LEU A 8 23.70 -15.86 -5.25
CA LEU A 8 22.27 -16.13 -5.35
C LEU A 8 21.99 -17.62 -5.56
N GLU A 9 22.75 -18.29 -6.42
CA GLU A 9 22.61 -19.72 -6.66
C GLU A 9 22.92 -20.55 -5.40
N GLU A 10 23.92 -20.14 -4.60
CA GLU A 10 24.27 -20.75 -3.32
C GLU A 10 23.13 -20.65 -2.30
N ILE A 11 22.53 -19.47 -2.14
CA ILE A 11 21.34 -19.28 -1.29
C ILE A 11 20.21 -20.22 -1.75
N LEU A 12 19.94 -20.26 -3.06
CA LEU A 12 18.85 -21.06 -3.62
C LEU A 12 19.11 -22.58 -3.58
N ASN A 13 20.35 -23.03 -3.39
CA ASN A 13 20.70 -24.46 -3.28
C ASN A 13 20.16 -25.12 -2.00
N SER A 14 19.83 -24.33 -0.97
CA SER A 14 19.20 -24.84 0.25
C SER A 14 17.76 -25.31 0.03
N TYR A 15 17.12 -24.87 -1.06
CA TYR A 15 15.77 -25.29 -1.39
C TYR A 15 15.72 -26.65 -2.10
N PRO A 16 14.64 -27.43 -1.89
CA PRO A 16 14.32 -28.55 -2.77
C PRO A 16 14.25 -28.11 -4.22
N ALA A 17 14.69 -28.96 -5.16
CA ALA A 17 14.84 -28.61 -6.57
C ALA A 17 13.58 -27.95 -7.20
N LYS A 18 12.38 -28.40 -6.82
CA LYS A 18 11.11 -27.82 -7.28
C LYS A 18 10.92 -26.38 -6.77
N VAL A 19 11.21 -26.14 -5.50
CA VAL A 19 11.10 -24.82 -4.86
C VAL A 19 12.14 -23.88 -5.46
N LYS A 20 13.41 -24.32 -5.54
CA LYS A 20 14.51 -23.58 -6.18
C LYS A 20 14.15 -23.10 -7.58
N ARG A 21 13.70 -24.01 -8.45
CA ARG A 21 13.34 -23.67 -9.85
C ARG A 21 12.21 -22.64 -9.94
N THR A 22 11.29 -22.67 -8.98
CA THR A 22 10.17 -21.71 -8.94
C THR A 22 10.68 -20.37 -8.41
N ARG A 23 11.29 -20.35 -7.21
CA ARG A 23 11.78 -19.13 -6.56
C ARG A 23 12.80 -18.35 -7.39
N LYS A 24 13.67 -19.03 -8.16
CA LYS A 24 14.64 -18.36 -9.04
C LYS A 24 14.00 -17.36 -10.01
N LYS A 25 12.76 -17.57 -10.44
CA LYS A 25 12.06 -16.68 -11.36
C LYS A 25 11.43 -15.46 -10.69
N HIS A 26 11.31 -15.48 -9.37
CA HIS A 26 10.79 -14.39 -8.54
C HIS A 26 11.92 -13.51 -7.99
N ILE A 27 13.16 -13.72 -8.41
CA ILE A 27 14.33 -12.96 -7.96
C ILE A 27 15.07 -12.46 -9.21
N LEU A 28 15.36 -11.18 -9.23
CA LEU A 28 16.01 -10.50 -10.34
C LEU A 28 17.20 -9.69 -9.79
N LEU A 29 18.37 -9.90 -10.39
CA LEU A 29 19.53 -9.04 -10.20
C LEU A 29 19.46 -7.93 -11.26
N ARG A 30 19.37 -6.67 -10.84
CA ARG A 30 19.15 -5.55 -11.76
C ARG A 30 20.38 -5.32 -12.64
N ASP A 31 20.15 -5.27 -13.96
CA ASP A 31 21.15 -5.00 -14.99
C ASP A 31 20.53 -4.15 -16.11
N SER A 32 20.86 -2.86 -16.13
CA SER A 32 20.36 -1.88 -17.11
C SER A 32 20.92 -2.06 -18.51
N SER A 33 21.93 -2.92 -18.71
CA SER A 33 22.44 -3.25 -20.03
C SER A 33 21.55 -4.24 -20.80
N LEU A 34 20.62 -4.91 -20.12
CA LEU A 34 19.65 -5.81 -20.73
C LEU A 34 18.41 -5.04 -21.19
N ASP A 35 18.02 -5.24 -22.45
CA ASP A 35 16.84 -4.58 -23.04
C ASP A 35 15.54 -4.86 -22.26
N ARG A 36 15.41 -6.06 -21.68
CA ARG A 36 14.27 -6.45 -20.84
C ARG A 36 14.70 -7.45 -19.78
N GLN A 37 14.28 -7.22 -18.54
CA GLN A 37 14.40 -8.18 -17.44
C GLN A 37 13.01 -8.52 -16.91
N GLU A 38 12.58 -9.76 -17.14
CA GLU A 38 11.27 -10.27 -16.71
C GLU A 38 11.35 -10.91 -15.32
N ILE A 39 10.32 -10.67 -14.49
CA ILE A 39 10.13 -11.33 -13.20
C ILE A 39 8.81 -12.09 -13.18
N GLU A 40 8.78 -13.27 -12.55
CA GLU A 40 7.53 -13.96 -12.23
C GLU A 40 6.94 -13.33 -10.95
N ALA A 41 5.70 -12.87 -11.03
CA ALA A 41 5.00 -12.20 -9.93
C ALA A 41 3.50 -12.55 -9.95
N ASN A 42 2.82 -12.33 -8.82
CA ASN A 42 1.39 -12.67 -8.65
C ASN A 42 1.04 -14.13 -8.99
N THR A 43 1.91 -15.08 -8.66
CA THR A 43 1.62 -16.52 -8.71
C THR A 43 1.33 -17.07 -7.31
N ARG A 44 0.83 -18.30 -7.21
CA ARG A 44 0.53 -18.90 -5.90
C ARG A 44 1.75 -18.97 -4.98
N THR A 45 1.55 -18.70 -3.71
CA THR A 45 2.58 -18.91 -2.69
C THR A 45 2.92 -20.40 -2.57
N ILE A 46 4.21 -20.68 -2.44
CA ILE A 46 4.70 -22.04 -2.19
C ILE A 46 4.33 -22.47 -0.76
N PRO A 47 3.59 -23.58 -0.57
CA PRO A 47 3.19 -24.03 0.76
C PRO A 47 4.40 -24.29 1.67
N GLY A 48 4.30 -23.84 2.93
CA GLY A 48 5.33 -24.05 3.94
C GLY A 48 6.52 -23.07 3.88
N ILE A 49 6.55 -22.14 2.92
CA ILE A 49 7.71 -21.25 2.74
C ILE A 49 7.75 -20.05 3.71
N MET A 50 6.71 -19.84 4.52
CA MET A 50 6.55 -18.67 5.40
C MET A 50 6.54 -17.33 4.64
N THR A 51 5.48 -17.13 3.85
CA THR A 51 5.21 -15.87 3.13
C THR A 51 4.77 -14.73 4.08
N ASN A 52 4.94 -13.51 3.60
CA ASN A 52 4.34 -12.32 4.21
C ASN A 52 2.91 -12.00 3.73
N ARG A 53 2.39 -12.69 2.71
CA ARG A 53 1.07 -12.42 2.12
C ARG A 53 -0.09 -12.64 3.10
N GLY A 54 -1.17 -11.93 2.81
CA GLY A 54 -2.50 -12.14 3.37
C GLY A 54 -3.44 -12.80 2.36
N CYS A 55 -4.72 -12.45 2.42
CA CYS A 55 -5.77 -13.05 1.60
C CYS A 55 -6.65 -12.00 0.91
N ALA A 56 -7.52 -12.43 -0.01
CA ALA A 56 -8.46 -11.53 -0.71
C ALA A 56 -9.38 -10.75 0.25
N PHE A 57 -9.86 -11.35 1.34
CA PHE A 57 -10.65 -10.63 2.34
C PHE A 57 -9.88 -9.43 2.93
N ALA A 58 -8.59 -9.62 3.22
CA ALA A 58 -7.75 -8.54 3.74
C ALA A 58 -7.59 -7.41 2.72
N GLY A 59 -7.39 -7.71 1.44
CA GLY A 59 -7.34 -6.70 0.37
C GLY A 59 -8.67 -5.98 0.15
N CYS A 60 -9.79 -6.72 0.20
CA CYS A 60 -11.11 -6.16 -0.04
C CYS A 60 -11.59 -5.34 1.17
N LYS A 61 -11.89 -6.00 2.29
CA LYS A 61 -12.41 -5.36 3.51
C LYS A 61 -11.33 -4.57 4.22
N GLY A 62 -10.16 -5.17 4.45
CA GLY A 62 -9.12 -4.57 5.31
C GLY A 62 -8.37 -3.39 4.67
N VAL A 63 -8.26 -3.35 3.35
CA VAL A 63 -7.50 -2.32 2.62
C VAL A 63 -8.42 -1.33 1.90
N VAL A 64 -9.29 -1.80 1.00
CA VAL A 64 -10.05 -0.90 0.11
C VAL A 64 -11.33 -0.39 0.74
N LEU A 65 -12.17 -1.26 1.31
CA LEU A 65 -13.48 -0.85 1.81
C LEU A 65 -13.43 -0.26 3.22
N GLY A 66 -12.68 -0.90 4.13
CA GLY A 66 -12.66 -0.58 5.55
C GLY A 66 -12.31 0.86 5.96
N PRO A 67 -11.57 1.65 5.15
CA PRO A 67 -11.32 3.06 5.46
C PRO A 67 -12.52 4.01 5.23
N ILE A 68 -13.62 3.57 4.61
CA ILE A 68 -14.78 4.43 4.32
C ILE A 68 -15.58 4.68 5.60
N LYS A 69 -15.56 5.91 6.10
CA LYS A 69 -15.85 6.19 7.51
C LYS A 69 -17.30 6.16 7.95
N ASP A 70 -18.21 6.52 7.07
CA ASP A 70 -19.65 6.62 7.31
C ASP A 70 -20.42 5.37 6.86
N MET A 71 -19.70 4.31 6.44
CA MET A 71 -20.24 3.00 6.15
C MET A 71 -20.01 2.05 7.33
N VAL A 72 -20.98 1.17 7.60
CA VAL A 72 -20.75 0.02 8.49
C VAL A 72 -20.30 -1.18 7.66
N HIS A 73 -19.18 -1.77 8.06
CA HIS A 73 -18.59 -2.93 7.38
C HIS A 73 -18.88 -4.23 8.14
N ILE A 74 -19.86 -4.99 7.67
CA ILE A 74 -20.23 -6.31 8.21
C ILE A 74 -19.27 -7.36 7.63
N VAL A 75 -18.57 -8.07 8.51
CA VAL A 75 -17.81 -9.26 8.17
C VAL A 75 -18.72 -10.48 8.30
N HIS A 76 -19.03 -11.13 7.19
CA HIS A 76 -19.83 -12.36 7.21
C HIS A 76 -18.91 -13.57 7.33
N GLY A 77 -18.74 -14.04 8.57
CA GLY A 77 -17.76 -15.07 8.90
C GLY A 77 -17.70 -15.40 10.38
N PRO A 78 -16.89 -16.40 10.76
CA PRO A 78 -16.43 -16.59 12.14
C PRO A 78 -15.65 -15.36 12.64
N ILE A 79 -15.56 -15.18 13.96
CA ILE A 79 -15.05 -13.94 14.56
C ILE A 79 -13.63 -13.51 14.14
N GLY A 80 -12.75 -14.47 13.81
CA GLY A 80 -11.33 -14.20 13.57
C GLY A 80 -11.07 -13.16 12.47
N CYS A 81 -11.75 -13.26 11.32
CA CYS A 81 -11.58 -12.31 10.22
C CYS A 81 -11.94 -10.87 10.62
N ALA A 82 -12.99 -10.73 11.43
CA ALA A 82 -13.41 -9.43 11.94
C ALA A 82 -12.39 -8.89 12.95
N TYR A 83 -12.02 -9.70 13.94
CA TYR A 83 -11.06 -9.33 14.99
C TYR A 83 -9.69 -8.92 14.43
N TYR A 84 -9.09 -9.71 13.55
CA TYR A 84 -7.76 -9.40 12.99
C TYR A 84 -7.75 -8.26 11.96
N SER A 85 -8.93 -7.78 11.55
CA SER A 85 -9.09 -6.58 10.72
C SER A 85 -9.60 -5.36 11.51
N TRP A 86 -9.65 -5.45 12.84
CA TRP A 86 -10.09 -4.36 13.70
C TRP A 86 -8.92 -3.48 14.12
N LEU A 87 -8.81 -2.30 13.52
CA LEU A 87 -7.78 -1.28 13.82
C LEU A 87 -6.31 -1.75 13.69
N THR A 88 -6.06 -2.89 13.05
CA THR A 88 -4.70 -3.37 12.75
C THR A 88 -4.03 -2.55 11.65
N ARG A 89 -4.82 -1.90 10.79
CA ARG A 89 -4.37 -0.92 9.78
C ARG A 89 -4.78 0.49 10.18
N ARG A 90 -3.83 1.42 10.18
CA ARG A 90 -3.95 2.77 10.76
C ARG A 90 -4.55 3.81 9.82
N ASN A 91 -5.61 3.46 9.10
CA ASN A 91 -6.35 4.40 8.26
C ASN A 91 -7.04 5.40 9.20
N LYS A 92 -6.67 6.68 9.15
CA LYS A 92 -7.27 7.70 10.00
C LYS A 92 -8.49 8.32 9.31
N ALA A 93 -9.48 8.72 10.11
CA ALA A 93 -10.65 9.43 9.61
C ALA A 93 -11.19 10.42 10.65
N ILE A 94 -11.74 11.52 10.15
CA ILE A 94 -12.54 12.51 10.89
C ILE A 94 -13.86 12.61 10.13
N PRO A 95 -15.02 12.35 10.77
CA PRO A 95 -16.31 12.45 10.09
C PRO A 95 -16.73 13.91 9.94
N GLU A 96 -17.44 14.22 8.86
CA GLU A 96 -18.10 15.52 8.65
C GLU A 96 -19.25 15.70 9.65
N GLU A 97 -20.02 14.64 9.88
CA GLU A 97 -21.11 14.59 10.84
C GLU A 97 -20.68 13.85 12.12
N PRO A 98 -20.85 14.46 13.32
CA PRO A 98 -20.57 13.78 14.58
C PRO A 98 -21.29 12.43 14.68
N GLY A 99 -20.54 11.36 14.98
CA GLY A 99 -21.07 10.00 15.13
C GLY A 99 -21.07 9.15 13.85
N LYS A 100 -20.78 9.71 12.67
CA LYS A 100 -20.67 8.98 11.39
C LYS A 100 -19.25 8.49 11.11
N ASN A 101 -18.60 7.92 12.12
CA ASN A 101 -17.28 7.28 11.99
C ASN A 101 -17.32 5.89 12.60
N TYR A 102 -17.35 4.86 11.75
CA TYR A 102 -17.49 3.47 12.17
C TYR A 102 -16.18 2.66 12.08
N LEU A 103 -15.04 3.29 11.76
CA LEU A 103 -13.74 2.60 11.62
C LEU A 103 -13.31 1.85 12.90
N THR A 104 -13.70 2.39 14.06
CA THR A 104 -13.35 1.82 15.37
C THR A 104 -14.27 0.69 15.80
N TYR A 105 -15.24 0.28 14.97
CA TYR A 105 -16.14 -0.82 15.28
C TYR A 105 -15.74 -2.09 14.53
N CYS A 106 -16.01 -3.22 15.19
CA CYS A 106 -15.86 -4.55 14.63
C CYS A 106 -17.26 -5.17 14.53
N VAL A 107 -17.82 -5.20 13.32
CA VAL A 107 -19.16 -5.75 13.07
C VAL A 107 -19.03 -7.07 12.34
N SER A 108 -19.56 -8.14 12.93
CA SER A 108 -19.43 -9.50 12.42
C SER A 108 -20.71 -10.28 12.67
N THR A 109 -21.04 -11.20 11.77
CA THR A 109 -22.09 -12.19 12.02
C THR A 109 -21.66 -13.27 13.01
N ASP A 110 -20.37 -13.34 13.34
CA ASP A 110 -19.77 -14.33 14.25
C ASP A 110 -20.34 -15.74 14.02
N MET A 111 -20.11 -16.28 12.82
CA MET A 111 -20.68 -17.56 12.39
C MET A 111 -20.28 -18.68 13.35
N GLN A 112 -21.29 -19.42 13.79
CA GLN A 112 -21.15 -20.60 14.62
C GLN A 112 -21.29 -21.87 13.77
N GLU A 113 -21.07 -23.04 14.38
CA GLU A 113 -21.21 -24.33 13.70
C GLU A 113 -22.60 -24.49 13.03
N SER A 114 -23.67 -24.02 13.67
CA SER A 114 -25.02 -24.05 13.09
C SER A 114 -25.12 -23.24 11.79
N ASP A 115 -24.41 -22.13 11.69
CA ASP A 115 -24.39 -21.27 10.49
C ASP A 115 -23.59 -21.95 9.36
N ILE A 116 -22.60 -22.77 9.70
CA ILE A 116 -21.84 -23.60 8.74
C ILE A 116 -22.72 -24.74 8.20
N VAL A 117 -23.50 -25.39 9.06
CA VAL A 117 -24.32 -26.57 8.68
C VAL A 117 -25.60 -26.16 7.95
N PHE A 118 -26.26 -25.09 8.40
CA PHE A 118 -27.61 -24.73 7.94
C PHE A 118 -27.67 -23.41 7.15
N GLY A 119 -26.54 -22.76 6.91
CA GLY A 119 -26.44 -21.47 6.21
C GLY A 119 -26.51 -20.28 7.16
N GLY A 120 -25.78 -19.21 6.82
CA GLY A 120 -25.65 -17.97 7.60
C GLY A 120 -26.57 -16.83 7.15
N GLU A 121 -27.27 -16.97 6.02
CA GLU A 121 -28.06 -15.91 5.39
C GLU A 121 -29.10 -15.27 6.32
N LYS A 122 -29.85 -16.08 7.08
CA LYS A 122 -30.87 -15.58 8.01
C LYS A 122 -30.25 -14.76 9.15
N LYS A 123 -29.05 -15.15 9.60
CA LYS A 123 -28.31 -14.42 10.63
C LYS A 123 -27.77 -13.12 10.07
N LEU A 124 -27.26 -13.14 8.83
CA LEU A 124 -26.83 -11.94 8.12
C LEU A 124 -27.98 -10.94 7.92
N ALA A 125 -29.15 -11.39 7.50
CA ALA A 125 -30.32 -10.53 7.33
C ALA A 125 -30.72 -9.83 8.65
N ARG A 126 -30.77 -10.57 9.77
CA ARG A 126 -31.02 -9.98 11.10
C ARG A 126 -29.92 -9.01 11.53
N MET A 127 -28.66 -9.35 11.30
CA MET A 127 -27.52 -8.47 11.60
C MET A 127 -27.62 -7.14 10.84
N ILE A 128 -28.06 -7.17 9.57
CA ILE A 128 -28.28 -5.94 8.79
C ILE A 128 -29.39 -5.10 9.41
N ASP A 129 -30.51 -5.71 9.82
CA ASP A 129 -31.60 -5.00 10.51
C ASP A 129 -31.10 -4.32 11.79
N GLU A 130 -30.36 -5.05 12.63
CA GLU A 130 -29.77 -4.53 13.87
C GLU A 130 -28.78 -3.39 13.60
N VAL A 131 -27.94 -3.51 12.57
CA VAL A 131 -26.99 -2.47 12.18
C VAL A 131 -27.70 -1.19 11.77
N VAL A 132 -28.77 -1.30 10.96
CA VAL A 132 -29.56 -0.15 10.53
C VAL A 132 -30.22 0.53 11.73
N GLU A 133 -30.79 -0.25 12.66
CA GLU A 133 -31.45 0.28 13.85
C GLU A 133 -30.48 0.99 14.81
N ILE A 134 -29.33 0.36 15.10
CA ILE A 134 -28.36 0.82 16.10
C ILE A 134 -27.50 1.96 15.55
N PHE A 135 -26.88 1.76 14.39
CA PHE A 135 -25.84 2.67 13.88
C PHE A 135 -26.40 3.75 12.96
N LYS A 136 -27.51 3.48 12.27
CA LYS A 136 -28.09 4.35 11.24
C LYS A 136 -27.03 4.84 10.23
N PRO A 137 -26.25 3.94 9.60
CA PRO A 137 -25.14 4.33 8.73
C PRO A 137 -25.62 4.93 7.41
N ASN A 138 -24.73 5.57 6.66
CA ASN A 138 -25.06 6.09 5.33
C ASN A 138 -25.14 4.96 4.29
N ALA A 139 -24.32 3.91 4.47
CA ALA A 139 -24.37 2.70 3.68
C ALA A 139 -23.75 1.51 4.44
N ILE A 140 -23.92 0.29 3.92
CA ILE A 140 -23.40 -0.95 4.50
C ILE A 140 -22.61 -1.72 3.44
N THR A 141 -21.48 -2.30 3.83
CA THR A 141 -20.79 -3.32 3.04
C THR A 141 -20.83 -4.65 3.76
N ILE A 142 -21.01 -5.74 3.02
CA ILE A 142 -20.94 -7.12 3.51
C ILE A 142 -19.74 -7.78 2.85
N SER A 143 -18.78 -8.27 3.63
CA SER A 143 -17.57 -8.93 3.12
C SER A 143 -17.60 -10.42 3.44
N ALA A 144 -17.54 -11.26 2.40
CA ALA A 144 -17.46 -12.70 2.55
C ALA A 144 -16.11 -13.12 3.15
N THR A 145 -16.15 -14.15 4.01
CA THR A 145 -14.97 -14.87 4.50
C THR A 145 -14.93 -16.28 3.92
N CYS A 146 -13.85 -17.04 4.17
CA CYS A 146 -13.64 -18.37 3.57
C CYS A 146 -14.86 -19.31 3.55
N PRO A 147 -15.62 -19.51 4.65
CA PRO A 147 -16.72 -20.48 4.62
C PRO A 147 -17.90 -20.06 3.75
N VAL A 148 -18.14 -18.76 3.53
CA VAL A 148 -19.37 -18.23 2.90
C VAL A 148 -19.64 -18.89 1.54
N GLY A 149 -18.66 -18.81 0.63
CA GLY A 149 -18.80 -19.41 -0.70
C GLY A 149 -18.81 -20.95 -0.71
N LEU A 150 -18.34 -21.60 0.37
CA LEU A 150 -18.31 -23.07 0.47
C LEU A 150 -19.63 -23.65 1.01
N ILE A 151 -20.31 -22.92 1.90
CA ILE A 151 -21.61 -23.33 2.44
C ILE A 151 -22.77 -22.93 1.53
N GLY A 152 -22.52 -22.09 0.52
CA GLY A 152 -23.48 -21.71 -0.51
C GLY A 152 -24.36 -20.51 -0.16
N ASP A 153 -23.96 -19.70 0.82
CA ASP A 153 -24.70 -18.48 1.19
C ASP A 153 -24.65 -17.45 0.04
N ASP A 154 -25.83 -17.03 -0.45
CA ASP A 154 -25.97 -15.96 -1.45
C ASP A 154 -26.09 -14.59 -0.77
N ILE A 155 -24.94 -14.04 -0.37
CA ILE A 155 -24.89 -12.71 0.25
C ILE A 155 -25.35 -11.58 -0.70
N GLN A 156 -25.33 -11.80 -2.02
CA GLN A 156 -25.83 -10.82 -2.99
C GLN A 156 -27.37 -10.76 -2.94
N ALA A 157 -28.04 -11.90 -2.82
CA ALA A 157 -29.49 -11.95 -2.63
C ALA A 157 -29.91 -11.29 -1.32
N VAL A 158 -29.20 -11.58 -0.22
CA VAL A 158 -29.47 -10.95 1.09
C VAL A 158 -29.29 -9.43 1.01
N ALA A 159 -28.22 -8.94 0.37
CA ALA A 159 -28.00 -7.51 0.17
C ALA A 159 -29.11 -6.86 -0.67
N ARG A 160 -29.54 -7.49 -1.78
CA ARG A 160 -30.65 -6.99 -2.62
C ARG A 160 -31.94 -6.84 -1.82
N ALA A 161 -32.32 -7.86 -1.04
CA ALA A 161 -33.52 -7.82 -0.23
C ALA A 161 -33.43 -6.73 0.86
N ALA A 162 -32.27 -6.60 1.51
CA ALA A 162 -32.06 -5.58 2.53
C ALA A 162 -32.10 -4.15 1.95
N ARG A 163 -31.56 -3.92 0.73
CA ARG A 163 -31.67 -2.63 0.03
C ARG A 163 -33.12 -2.23 -0.18
N GLN A 164 -33.96 -3.15 -0.65
CA GLN A 164 -35.39 -2.91 -0.87
C GLN A 164 -36.12 -2.60 0.44
N LYS A 165 -35.76 -3.30 1.52
CA LYS A 165 -36.37 -3.12 2.84
C LYS A 165 -36.02 -1.78 3.50
N HIS A 166 -34.75 -1.39 3.45
CA HIS A 166 -34.23 -0.26 4.24
C HIS A 166 -34.02 1.03 3.44
N GLY A 167 -34.04 0.98 2.10
CA GLY A 167 -33.77 2.16 1.26
C GLY A 167 -32.34 2.70 1.36
N LEU A 168 -31.40 1.89 1.86
CA LEU A 168 -29.98 2.23 2.01
C LEU A 168 -29.13 1.53 0.94
N SER A 169 -27.96 2.08 0.64
CA SER A 169 -26.96 1.37 -0.16
C SER A 169 -26.35 0.24 0.67
N ILE A 170 -26.58 -1.01 0.24
CA ILE A 170 -26.07 -2.22 0.89
C ILE A 170 -25.42 -3.06 -0.20
N THR A 171 -24.10 -3.21 -0.11
CA THR A 171 -23.25 -3.84 -1.13
C THR A 171 -22.57 -5.07 -0.57
N ALA A 172 -22.45 -6.14 -1.36
CA ALA A 172 -21.86 -7.40 -0.94
C ALA A 172 -20.65 -7.76 -1.78
N TYR A 173 -19.59 -8.26 -1.14
CA TYR A 173 -18.31 -8.54 -1.78
C TYR A 173 -17.91 -9.98 -1.52
N ASN A 174 -17.87 -10.78 -2.60
CA ASN A 174 -17.45 -12.18 -2.56
C ASN A 174 -15.91 -12.26 -2.55
N CYS A 175 -15.32 -11.85 -1.43
CA CYS A 175 -13.88 -11.76 -1.19
C CYS A 175 -13.34 -12.86 -0.27
N GLU A 176 -13.83 -14.08 -0.42
CA GLU A 176 -13.39 -15.25 0.34
C GLU A 176 -11.86 -15.40 0.26
N GLY A 177 -11.23 -15.74 1.38
CA GLY A 177 -9.77 -15.64 1.52
C GLY A 177 -8.96 -16.53 0.56
N TYR A 178 -9.56 -17.58 0.00
CA TYR A 178 -8.90 -18.48 -0.95
C TYR A 178 -8.92 -17.97 -2.41
N LYS A 179 -9.62 -16.86 -2.69
CA LYS A 179 -9.69 -16.31 -4.06
C LYS A 179 -8.39 -15.62 -4.44
N GLY A 180 -7.90 -15.92 -5.64
CA GLY A 180 -6.59 -15.46 -6.09
C GLY A 180 -5.47 -16.01 -5.20
N VAL A 181 -4.35 -15.30 -5.15
CA VAL A 181 -3.14 -15.76 -4.47
C VAL A 181 -2.69 -14.84 -3.33
N SER A 182 -3.38 -13.72 -3.14
CA SER A 182 -2.94 -12.64 -2.24
C SER A 182 -4.05 -11.60 -2.00
N GLN A 183 -3.71 -10.52 -1.28
CA GLN A 183 -4.55 -9.33 -1.13
C GLN A 183 -4.95 -8.69 -2.48
N SER A 184 -4.18 -8.90 -3.56
CA SER A 184 -4.43 -8.27 -4.87
C SER A 184 -5.81 -8.62 -5.45
N ALA A 185 -6.25 -9.87 -5.32
CA ALA A 185 -7.59 -10.29 -5.74
C ALA A 185 -8.69 -9.54 -4.99
N GLY A 186 -8.47 -9.30 -3.69
CA GLY A 186 -9.35 -8.49 -2.86
C GLY A 186 -9.48 -7.05 -3.35
N HIS A 187 -8.36 -6.46 -3.80
CA HIS A 187 -8.41 -5.13 -4.41
C HIS A 187 -9.30 -5.13 -5.64
N HIS A 188 -9.10 -6.06 -6.58
CA HIS A 188 -9.90 -6.12 -7.80
C HIS A 188 -11.40 -6.28 -7.49
N ILE A 189 -11.76 -7.22 -6.60
CA ILE A 189 -13.15 -7.44 -6.18
C ILE A 189 -13.77 -6.17 -5.59
N ALA A 190 -13.05 -5.45 -4.73
CA ALA A 190 -13.53 -4.20 -4.15
C ALA A 190 -13.72 -3.11 -5.21
N ASN A 191 -12.77 -2.95 -6.14
CA ASN A 191 -12.85 -1.95 -7.21
C ASN A 191 -14.07 -2.17 -8.12
N ASN A 192 -14.36 -3.42 -8.47
CA ASN A 192 -15.54 -3.76 -9.26
C ASN A 192 -16.82 -3.32 -8.54
N GLY A 193 -16.96 -3.69 -7.26
CA GLY A 193 -18.15 -3.33 -6.49
C GLY A 193 -18.28 -1.83 -6.21
N LEU A 194 -17.16 -1.13 -5.97
CA LEU A 194 -17.17 0.34 -5.82
C LEU A 194 -17.71 1.03 -7.07
N LEU A 195 -17.26 0.62 -8.27
CA LEU A 195 -17.76 1.21 -9.51
C LEU A 195 -19.20 0.80 -9.80
N GLU A 196 -19.54 -0.48 -9.64
CA GLU A 196 -20.84 -1.02 -10.02
C GLU A 196 -21.96 -0.47 -9.12
N TRP A 197 -21.70 -0.31 -7.82
CA TRP A 197 -22.75 -0.05 -6.84
C TRP A 197 -22.63 1.27 -6.09
N ILE A 198 -21.52 2.01 -6.19
CA ILE A 198 -21.33 3.27 -5.44
C ILE A 198 -21.02 4.45 -6.37
N VAL A 199 -19.96 4.38 -7.16
CA VAL A 199 -19.54 5.54 -7.98
C VAL A 199 -20.56 5.81 -9.09
N GLY A 200 -21.06 7.05 -9.14
CA GLY A 200 -22.12 7.45 -10.06
C GLY A 200 -23.52 7.33 -9.48
N GLN A 201 -23.69 6.83 -8.25
CA GLN A 201 -25.00 6.84 -7.59
C GLN A 201 -25.37 8.22 -7.02
N GLY A 202 -24.42 9.17 -7.01
CA GLY A 202 -24.70 10.57 -6.67
C GLY A 202 -25.33 11.35 -7.82
N ASP A 203 -26.03 12.42 -7.45
CA ASP A 203 -26.82 13.25 -8.38
C ASP A 203 -26.01 14.41 -8.99
N TRP A 204 -24.72 14.54 -8.66
CA TRP A 204 -23.90 15.61 -9.20
C TRP A 204 -23.56 15.33 -10.67
N GLU A 205 -23.76 16.34 -11.52
CA GLU A 205 -23.48 16.24 -12.96
C GLU A 205 -22.26 17.08 -13.37
N GLU A 206 -21.88 18.07 -12.55
CA GLU A 206 -20.75 18.97 -12.80
C GLU A 206 -19.82 19.00 -11.58
N PRO A 207 -18.52 19.28 -11.78
CA PRO A 207 -17.58 19.45 -10.68
C PRO A 207 -18.00 20.61 -9.76
N PRO A 208 -17.87 20.48 -8.43
CA PRO A 208 -18.25 21.51 -7.47
C PRO A 208 -17.29 22.72 -7.44
N GLY A 209 -16.12 22.61 -8.06
CA GLY A 209 -15.10 23.65 -8.08
C GLY A 209 -14.09 23.48 -9.21
N LYS A 210 -13.17 24.43 -9.33
CA LYS A 210 -12.04 24.32 -10.25
C LYS A 210 -11.10 23.21 -9.81
N TYR A 211 -10.46 22.57 -10.79
CA TYR A 211 -9.42 21.58 -10.56
C TYR A 211 -9.92 20.45 -9.65
N THR A 212 -11.12 19.96 -9.94
CA THR A 212 -11.76 18.91 -9.13
C THR A 212 -11.06 17.59 -9.42
N ILE A 213 -10.51 16.96 -8.38
CA ILE A 213 -9.69 15.75 -8.49
C ILE A 213 -10.17 14.66 -7.55
N ASN A 214 -9.87 13.41 -7.88
CA ASN A 214 -9.91 12.30 -6.92
C ASN A 214 -8.49 11.87 -6.53
N MET A 215 -8.33 11.46 -5.28
CA MET A 215 -7.13 10.78 -4.78
C MET A 215 -7.39 9.27 -4.74
N LEU A 216 -6.85 8.53 -5.72
CA LEU A 216 -7.05 7.09 -5.87
C LEU A 216 -5.91 6.28 -5.23
N GLY A 217 -6.26 5.27 -4.44
CA GLY A 217 -5.30 4.35 -3.84
C GLY A 217 -4.50 5.00 -2.71
N GLU A 218 -5.11 5.95 -2.01
CA GLU A 218 -4.57 6.60 -0.81
C GLU A 218 -5.50 6.28 0.37
N TYR A 219 -4.92 5.86 1.49
CA TYR A 219 -5.65 5.23 2.60
C TYR A 219 -5.50 5.95 3.95
N ASN A 220 -4.89 7.13 3.92
CA ASN A 220 -4.67 8.00 5.06
C ASN A 220 -3.98 7.30 6.23
N ILE A 221 -2.96 6.49 5.94
CA ILE A 221 -2.19 5.81 6.97
C ILE A 221 -1.46 6.85 7.80
N GLY A 222 -1.71 6.87 9.11
CA GLY A 222 -1.03 7.81 10.00
C GLY A 222 -1.39 9.29 9.78
N GLY A 223 -2.26 9.62 8.83
CA GLY A 223 -2.59 11.00 8.44
C GLY A 223 -2.01 11.43 7.08
N ASP A 224 -1.48 10.50 6.26
CA ASP A 224 -0.84 10.82 4.98
C ASP A 224 -1.71 11.68 4.05
N SER A 225 -2.99 11.32 3.88
CA SER A 225 -3.87 12.06 2.95
C SER A 225 -4.14 13.47 3.44
N TRP A 226 -4.21 13.69 4.75
CA TRP A 226 -4.42 15.04 5.31
C TRP A 226 -3.26 15.99 5.03
N GLU A 227 -2.01 15.50 5.08
CA GLU A 227 -0.85 16.33 4.74
C GLU A 227 -0.80 16.63 3.23
N VAL A 228 -1.14 15.66 2.38
CA VAL A 228 -1.26 15.88 0.93
C VAL A 228 -2.38 16.86 0.62
N GLU A 229 -3.57 16.65 1.18
CA GLU A 229 -4.74 17.52 0.98
C GLU A 229 -4.51 18.94 1.49
N ARG A 230 -3.69 19.15 2.52
CA ARG A 230 -3.31 20.50 2.98
C ARG A 230 -2.67 21.29 1.84
N VAL A 231 -1.67 20.69 1.18
CA VAL A 231 -0.95 21.31 0.06
C VAL A 231 -1.87 21.48 -1.15
N LEU A 232 -2.67 20.46 -1.49
CA LEU A 232 -3.58 20.52 -2.63
C LEU A 232 -4.66 21.60 -2.46
N LYS A 233 -5.28 21.70 -1.27
CA LYS A 233 -6.30 22.73 -0.99
C LYS A 233 -5.73 24.14 -1.06
N GLU A 234 -4.49 24.33 -0.60
CA GLU A 234 -3.80 25.62 -0.71
C GLU A 234 -3.55 26.04 -2.16
N LEU A 235 -3.20 25.08 -3.02
CA LEU A 235 -3.07 25.29 -4.47
C LEU A 235 -4.43 25.52 -5.17
N GLY A 236 -5.54 25.36 -4.45
CA GLY A 236 -6.88 25.59 -4.96
C GLY A 236 -7.49 24.38 -5.67
N TYR A 237 -6.93 23.18 -5.51
CA TYR A 237 -7.58 21.94 -5.94
C TYR A 237 -8.78 21.63 -5.05
N HIS A 238 -9.86 21.14 -5.67
CA HIS A 238 -10.97 20.55 -4.94
C HIS A 238 -10.83 19.02 -4.93
N VAL A 239 -10.58 18.42 -3.77
CA VAL A 239 -10.53 16.96 -3.64
C VAL A 239 -11.95 16.42 -3.45
N GLN A 240 -12.54 15.89 -4.52
CA GLN A 240 -13.89 15.34 -4.53
C GLN A 240 -13.98 14.07 -3.69
N ALA A 241 -13.07 13.12 -3.91
CA ALA A 241 -13.05 11.88 -3.18
C ALA A 241 -11.62 11.35 -3.01
N THR A 242 -11.31 10.88 -1.81
CA THR A 242 -10.13 10.05 -1.54
C THR A 242 -10.59 8.60 -1.42
N LEU A 243 -10.09 7.72 -2.30
CA LEU A 243 -10.39 6.29 -2.32
C LEU A 243 -9.23 5.53 -1.64
N THR A 244 -9.34 5.21 -0.34
CA THR A 244 -10.49 5.43 0.57
C THR A 244 -10.14 6.07 1.92
N GLY A 245 -8.90 6.51 2.12
CA GLY A 245 -8.46 7.12 3.37
C GLY A 245 -9.23 8.37 3.75
N ASN A 246 -9.82 8.40 4.95
CA ASN A 246 -10.76 9.46 5.38
C ASN A 246 -11.98 9.66 4.45
N GLY A 247 -12.20 8.77 3.48
CA GLY A 247 -13.29 8.88 2.51
C GLY A 247 -14.64 8.58 3.14
N SER A 248 -15.70 9.13 2.55
CA SER A 248 -17.09 8.87 2.89
C SER A 248 -17.83 8.27 1.69
N TYR A 249 -18.91 7.54 1.95
CA TYR A 249 -19.86 7.11 0.92
C TYR A 249 -20.42 8.32 0.16
N GLU A 250 -20.69 9.42 0.87
CA GLU A 250 -21.23 10.65 0.30
C GLU A 250 -20.29 11.30 -0.74
N ASP A 251 -18.98 11.24 -0.51
CA ASP A 251 -17.97 11.72 -1.45
C ASP A 251 -17.78 10.74 -2.61
N ILE A 252 -17.64 9.44 -2.31
CA ILE A 252 -17.30 8.40 -3.29
C ILE A 252 -18.43 8.22 -4.30
N LYS A 253 -19.71 8.35 -3.92
CA LYS A 253 -20.84 8.23 -4.86
C LYS A 253 -20.81 9.31 -5.94
N ASN A 254 -20.13 10.43 -5.70
CA ASN A 254 -19.95 11.55 -6.61
C ASN A 254 -18.56 11.58 -7.28
N ALA A 255 -17.71 10.56 -7.10
CA ALA A 255 -16.35 10.55 -7.65
C ALA A 255 -16.29 10.67 -9.19
N HIS A 256 -17.39 10.40 -9.91
CA HIS A 256 -17.46 10.52 -11.37
C HIS A 256 -17.38 11.96 -11.89
N VAL A 257 -17.61 12.98 -11.04
CA VAL A 257 -17.56 14.39 -11.49
C VAL A 257 -16.15 14.95 -11.61
N ALA A 258 -15.14 14.25 -11.09
CA ALA A 258 -13.76 14.72 -11.12
C ALA A 258 -13.22 14.92 -12.55
N GLU A 259 -12.32 15.88 -12.68
CA GLU A 259 -11.64 16.25 -13.93
C GLU A 259 -10.33 15.48 -14.11
N LEU A 260 -9.73 14.98 -13.02
CA LEU A 260 -8.53 14.14 -13.02
C LEU A 260 -8.52 13.17 -11.84
N ASN A 261 -8.12 11.94 -12.08
CA ASN A 261 -7.85 10.94 -11.05
C ASN A 261 -6.34 10.86 -10.73
N LEU A 262 -5.94 10.95 -9.47
CA LEU A 262 -4.54 10.87 -9.05
C LEU A 262 -4.27 9.48 -8.45
N VAL A 263 -3.47 8.65 -9.13
CA VAL A 263 -3.19 7.27 -8.70
C VAL A 263 -1.93 7.25 -7.84
N GLN A 264 -2.11 7.16 -6.52
CA GLN A 264 -1.02 6.92 -5.57
C GLN A 264 -0.63 5.43 -5.62
N CYS A 265 -1.37 4.53 -4.97
CA CYS A 265 -1.10 3.10 -5.03
C CYS A 265 -1.66 2.47 -6.31
N HIS A 266 -0.81 2.23 -7.31
CA HIS A 266 -1.21 1.62 -8.59
C HIS A 266 -1.90 0.25 -8.41
N ARG A 267 -1.22 -0.72 -7.78
CA ARG A 267 -1.71 -2.11 -7.66
C ARG A 267 -3.12 -2.25 -7.07
N SER A 268 -3.51 -1.39 -6.14
CA SER A 268 -4.80 -1.53 -5.45
C SER A 268 -5.95 -0.81 -6.13
N ILE A 269 -5.69 0.13 -7.04
CA ILE A 269 -6.72 1.05 -7.55
C ILE A 269 -6.68 1.24 -9.08
N ASN A 270 -5.67 0.71 -9.79
CA ASN A 270 -5.58 0.87 -11.25
C ASN A 270 -6.84 0.37 -11.98
N TYR A 271 -7.51 -0.65 -11.43
CA TYR A 271 -8.76 -1.19 -11.96
C TYR A 271 -9.81 -0.09 -12.07
N ILE A 272 -10.14 0.60 -10.97
CA ILE A 272 -11.16 1.66 -11.02
C ILE A 272 -10.66 2.90 -11.77
N ALA A 273 -9.35 3.19 -11.76
CA ALA A 273 -8.80 4.28 -12.56
C ALA A 273 -9.09 4.07 -14.07
N ASP A 274 -8.77 2.89 -14.59
CA ASP A 274 -9.04 2.50 -15.98
C ASP A 274 -10.56 2.43 -16.26
N MET A 275 -11.35 1.98 -15.29
CA MET A 275 -12.80 1.93 -15.45
C MET A 275 -13.47 3.31 -15.42
N LEU A 276 -12.99 4.26 -14.62
CA LEU A 276 -13.50 5.64 -14.60
C LEU A 276 -13.17 6.37 -15.91
N GLU A 277 -11.97 6.13 -16.46
CA GLU A 277 -11.59 6.65 -17.76
C GLU A 277 -12.51 6.10 -18.86
N LYS A 278 -12.78 4.79 -18.87
CA LYS A 278 -13.71 4.16 -19.82
C LYS A 278 -15.16 4.61 -19.66
N LYS A 279 -15.68 4.68 -18.42
CA LYS A 279 -17.10 4.95 -18.15
C LYS A 279 -17.46 6.42 -18.22
N TYR A 280 -16.61 7.30 -17.68
CA TYR A 280 -16.92 8.72 -17.53
C TYR A 280 -15.98 9.64 -18.32
N GLY A 281 -14.89 9.11 -18.89
CA GLY A 281 -13.92 9.91 -19.66
C GLY A 281 -12.89 10.65 -18.81
N THR A 282 -12.84 10.39 -17.49
CA THR A 282 -11.90 11.04 -16.57
C THR A 282 -10.54 10.33 -16.61
N PRO A 283 -9.47 10.97 -17.12
CA PRO A 283 -8.16 10.35 -17.20
C PRO A 283 -7.53 10.22 -15.80
N TRP A 284 -6.44 9.47 -15.72
CA TRP A 284 -5.69 9.32 -14.48
C TRP A 284 -4.21 9.61 -14.64
N LEU A 285 -3.58 10.15 -13.61
CA LEU A 285 -2.16 10.50 -13.55
C LEU A 285 -1.50 9.70 -12.43
N LYS A 286 -0.39 9.02 -12.72
CA LYS A 286 0.43 8.42 -11.66
C LYS A 286 1.09 9.53 -10.85
N VAL A 287 0.87 9.51 -9.54
CA VAL A 287 1.52 10.43 -8.59
C VAL A 287 2.29 9.64 -7.53
N ASN A 288 3.24 10.31 -6.88
CA ASN A 288 3.85 9.80 -5.67
C ASN A 288 4.09 10.94 -4.68
N PHE A 289 3.25 11.03 -3.66
CA PHE A 289 3.39 11.98 -2.56
C PHE A 289 4.27 11.47 -1.41
N ILE A 290 5.07 10.42 -1.62
CA ILE A 290 6.12 9.98 -0.68
C ILE A 290 7.47 10.40 -1.24
N GLY A 291 8.22 11.21 -0.50
CA GLY A 291 9.47 11.82 -0.97
C GLY A 291 9.26 13.26 -1.45
N ILE A 292 10.26 14.10 -1.23
CA ILE A 292 10.22 15.53 -1.53
C ILE A 292 10.25 15.74 -3.04
N ARG A 293 11.19 15.09 -3.74
CA ARG A 293 11.33 15.21 -5.20
C ARG A 293 10.09 14.69 -5.92
N ALA A 294 9.61 13.52 -5.50
CA ALA A 294 8.42 12.89 -6.06
C ALA A 294 7.15 13.71 -5.80
N THR A 295 7.03 14.34 -4.63
CA THR A 295 5.95 15.29 -4.32
C THR A 295 5.99 16.50 -5.24
N CYS A 296 7.16 17.15 -5.37
CA CYS A 296 7.33 18.30 -6.28
C CYS A 296 7.00 17.95 -7.73
N GLU A 297 7.47 16.80 -8.22
CA GLU A 297 7.18 16.32 -9.57
C GLU A 297 5.69 16.04 -9.76
N SER A 298 5.03 15.40 -8.79
CA SER A 298 3.60 15.13 -8.84
C SER A 298 2.78 16.43 -8.94
N LEU A 299 3.11 17.43 -8.11
CA LEU A 299 2.45 18.74 -8.14
C LEU A 299 2.64 19.47 -9.48
N ARG A 300 3.86 19.43 -10.04
CA ARG A 300 4.17 20.00 -11.36
C ARG A 300 3.40 19.30 -12.47
N ASN A 301 3.34 17.98 -12.45
CA ASN A 301 2.60 17.19 -13.43
C ASN A 301 1.10 17.50 -13.38
N MET A 302 0.54 17.68 -12.17
CA MET A 302 -0.84 18.11 -11.98
C MET A 302 -1.09 19.51 -12.55
N ALA A 303 -0.24 20.48 -12.23
CA ALA A 303 -0.38 21.84 -12.75
C ALA A 303 -0.26 21.88 -14.29
N LEU A 304 0.66 21.09 -14.86
CA LEU A 304 0.84 20.96 -16.30
C LEU A 304 -0.38 20.31 -16.98
N TYR A 305 -1.03 19.33 -16.34
CA TYR A 305 -2.26 18.73 -16.83
C TYR A 305 -3.37 19.78 -17.00
N PHE A 306 -3.62 20.59 -15.97
CA PHE A 306 -4.63 21.64 -16.01
C PHE A 306 -4.24 22.83 -16.91
N GLY A 307 -2.94 23.08 -17.09
CA GLY A 307 -2.42 24.06 -18.06
C GLY A 307 -2.74 25.52 -17.72
N ASP A 308 -3.17 25.81 -16.49
CA ASP A 308 -3.48 27.16 -16.01
C ASP A 308 -2.20 27.86 -15.49
N GLU A 309 -1.87 29.02 -16.06
CA GLU A 309 -0.62 29.73 -15.74
C GLU A 309 -0.54 30.18 -14.27
N ASP A 310 -1.67 30.56 -13.67
CA ASP A 310 -1.72 30.96 -12.26
C ASP A 310 -1.50 29.74 -11.34
N LEU A 311 -2.11 28.59 -11.65
CA LEU A 311 -1.91 27.34 -10.92
C LEU A 311 -0.46 26.86 -11.01
N ILE A 312 0.16 26.94 -12.19
CA ILE A 312 1.58 26.59 -12.39
C ILE A 312 2.47 27.50 -11.55
N ARG A 313 2.26 28.82 -11.59
CA ARG A 313 3.02 29.78 -10.78
C ARG A 313 2.85 29.50 -9.28
N ARG A 314 1.60 29.37 -8.80
CA ARG A 314 1.32 29.08 -7.38
C ARG A 314 1.92 27.76 -6.92
N THR A 315 1.99 26.77 -7.81
CA THR A 315 2.63 25.48 -7.54
C THR A 315 4.12 25.65 -7.23
N GLU A 316 4.87 26.41 -8.05
CA GLU A 316 6.28 26.68 -7.76
C GLU A 316 6.48 27.54 -6.49
N GLU A 317 5.60 28.51 -6.23
CA GLU A 317 5.64 29.33 -5.00
C GLU A 317 5.45 28.49 -3.74
N VAL A 318 4.46 27.59 -3.73
CA VAL A 318 4.20 26.67 -2.61
C VAL A 318 5.35 25.68 -2.45
N ILE A 319 5.84 25.08 -3.54
CA ILE A 319 7.01 24.19 -3.50
C ILE A 319 8.21 24.90 -2.88
N ALA A 320 8.54 26.11 -3.34
CA ALA A 320 9.69 26.86 -2.83
C ALA A 320 9.55 27.15 -1.32
N ARG A 321 8.36 27.53 -0.87
CA ARG A 321 8.09 27.79 0.55
C ARG A 321 8.20 26.52 1.40
N GLU A 322 7.56 25.43 0.98
CA GLU A 322 7.59 24.16 1.74
C GLU A 322 9.02 23.63 1.83
N LEU A 323 9.79 23.69 0.73
CA LEU A 323 11.22 23.34 0.73
C LEU A 323 12.03 24.19 1.71
N ALA A 324 11.83 25.52 1.71
CA ALA A 324 12.52 26.42 2.63
C ALA A 324 12.21 26.11 4.11
N GLU A 325 11.00 25.64 4.42
CA GLU A 325 10.60 25.22 5.77
C GLU A 325 11.29 23.91 6.20
N ILE A 326 11.34 22.91 5.33
CA ILE A 326 11.79 21.55 5.71
C ILE A 326 13.30 21.34 5.59
N GLU A 327 13.98 22.03 4.66
CA GLU A 327 15.38 21.77 4.34
C GLU A 327 16.32 21.92 5.55
N PRO A 328 16.20 22.97 6.39
CA PRO A 328 17.03 23.09 7.61
C PRO A 328 16.78 21.97 8.63
N GLN A 329 15.57 21.38 8.64
CA GLN A 329 15.20 20.31 9.57
C GLN A 329 15.79 18.96 9.14
N LEU A 330 15.97 18.74 7.83
CA LEU A 330 16.48 17.49 7.28
C LEU A 330 17.98 17.33 7.45
N GLU A 331 18.73 18.43 7.41
CA GLU A 331 20.19 18.46 7.45
C GLU A 331 20.83 17.60 8.57
N PRO A 332 20.41 17.70 9.86
CA PRO A 332 20.96 16.82 10.90
C PRO A 332 20.67 15.33 10.64
N TYR A 333 19.51 15.00 10.08
CA TYR A 333 19.14 13.61 9.79
C TYR A 333 19.93 13.04 8.62
N ARG A 334 20.20 13.84 7.57
CA ARG A 334 21.06 13.43 6.45
C ARG A 334 22.46 13.06 6.93
N LYS A 335 23.03 13.81 7.86
CA LYS A 335 24.36 13.50 8.45
C LYS A 335 24.39 12.15 9.15
N ILE A 336 23.31 11.78 9.86
CA ILE A 336 23.19 10.48 10.53
C ILE A 336 23.01 9.35 9.51
N CYS A 337 22.28 9.61 8.43
CA CYS A 337 21.83 8.60 7.49
C CYS A 337 22.79 8.38 6.29
N ALA A 338 23.69 9.34 6.02
CA ALA A 338 24.56 9.33 4.85
C ALA A 338 25.39 8.03 4.72
N GLY A 339 25.37 7.47 3.50
CA GLY A 339 26.17 6.30 3.13
C GLY A 339 25.60 4.97 3.61
N LYS A 340 24.42 4.97 4.23
CA LYS A 340 23.75 3.74 4.69
C LYS A 340 22.99 3.05 3.58
N THR A 341 22.60 1.82 3.85
CA THR A 341 21.86 0.95 2.92
C THR A 341 20.56 0.45 3.54
N THR A 342 19.54 0.23 2.71
CA THR A 342 18.24 -0.29 3.14
C THR A 342 17.75 -1.42 2.25
N PHE A 343 17.00 -2.33 2.86
CA PHE A 343 16.04 -3.20 2.17
C PHE A 343 14.64 -2.59 2.23
N CYS A 344 13.89 -2.65 1.13
CA CYS A 344 12.51 -2.15 1.03
C CYS A 344 11.57 -3.23 0.49
N PHE A 345 10.99 -4.04 1.38
CA PHE A 345 10.05 -5.11 1.02
C PHE A 345 8.69 -4.83 1.65
N VAL A 346 7.66 -4.57 0.85
CA VAL A 346 6.34 -4.12 1.35
C VAL A 346 5.22 -4.75 0.50
N GLY A 347 3.96 -4.40 0.71
CA GLY A 347 2.81 -5.01 -0.01
C GLY A 347 2.89 -5.00 -1.55
N GLY A 348 2.65 -3.86 -2.19
CA GLY A 348 2.59 -3.78 -3.66
C GLY A 348 2.70 -2.38 -4.27
N SER A 349 3.32 -1.44 -3.55
CA SER A 349 3.55 -0.06 -4.05
C SER A 349 4.67 0.63 -3.27
N ARG A 350 4.62 0.57 -1.93
CA ARG A 350 5.57 1.27 -1.06
C ARG A 350 7.03 0.78 -1.18
N GLY A 351 7.23 -0.45 -1.64
CA GLY A 351 8.57 -0.96 -1.98
C GLY A 351 9.30 -0.11 -3.03
N HIS A 352 8.56 0.55 -3.93
CA HIS A 352 9.08 1.55 -4.86
C HIS A 352 9.02 2.97 -4.29
N HIS A 353 7.85 3.40 -3.81
CA HIS A 353 7.61 4.82 -3.50
C HIS A 353 8.55 5.41 -2.44
N TYR A 354 9.04 4.59 -1.50
CA TYR A 354 9.93 5.06 -0.43
C TYR A 354 11.40 5.15 -0.83
N GLN A 355 11.80 4.55 -1.96
CA GLN A 355 13.22 4.50 -2.35
C GLN A 355 13.80 5.90 -2.55
N GLY A 356 13.07 6.78 -3.23
CA GLY A 356 13.47 8.18 -3.42
C GLY A 356 13.60 8.93 -2.09
N LEU A 357 12.68 8.71 -1.15
CA LEU A 357 12.74 9.34 0.18
C LEU A 357 13.92 8.84 1.01
N TYR A 358 14.30 7.56 0.90
CA TYR A 358 15.55 7.04 1.47
C TYR A 358 16.78 7.70 0.83
N GLU A 359 16.81 7.84 -0.49
CA GLU A 359 17.93 8.47 -1.20
C GLU A 359 18.09 9.94 -0.84
N GLU A 360 16.99 10.67 -0.66
CA GLU A 360 16.98 12.08 -0.22
C GLU A 360 17.59 12.31 1.17
N ILE A 361 17.65 11.27 2.01
CA ILE A 361 18.35 11.29 3.30
C ILE A 361 19.71 10.56 3.26
N GLY A 362 20.19 10.18 2.08
CA GLY A 362 21.51 9.58 1.88
C GLY A 362 21.58 8.06 2.10
N ILE A 363 20.44 7.36 2.06
CA ILE A 363 20.36 5.90 2.20
C ILE A 363 20.07 5.25 0.85
N GLN A 364 20.91 4.30 0.44
CA GLN A 364 20.75 3.56 -0.81
C GLN A 364 19.89 2.30 -0.62
N THR A 365 18.89 2.10 -1.48
CA THR A 365 18.15 0.83 -1.52
C THR A 365 18.98 -0.22 -2.27
N THR A 366 19.28 -1.36 -1.63
CA THR A 366 20.07 -2.45 -2.21
C THR A 366 19.25 -3.70 -2.52
N LEU A 367 18.08 -3.82 -1.88
CA LEU A 367 17.06 -4.82 -2.18
C LEU A 367 15.70 -4.18 -2.09
N ALA A 368 14.84 -4.41 -3.09
CA ALA A 368 13.44 -4.03 -3.04
C ALA A 368 12.54 -5.18 -3.46
N GLY A 369 11.27 -5.12 -3.07
CA GLY A 369 10.34 -6.19 -3.42
C GLY A 369 8.92 -5.96 -2.95
N TYR A 370 8.06 -6.87 -3.40
CA TYR A 370 6.65 -6.84 -3.09
C TYR A 370 6.15 -8.18 -2.56
N GLU A 371 5.20 -8.13 -1.65
CA GLU A 371 4.42 -9.30 -1.27
C GLU A 371 3.59 -9.79 -2.47
N PHE A 372 2.84 -8.89 -3.13
CA PHE A 372 1.73 -9.29 -4.02
C PHE A 372 1.55 -8.42 -5.26
N ALA A 373 2.55 -7.63 -5.62
CA ALA A 373 2.46 -6.84 -6.84
C ALA A 373 2.41 -7.74 -8.09
N HIS A 374 1.99 -7.17 -9.21
CA HIS A 374 2.00 -7.88 -10.48
C HIS A 374 3.21 -7.40 -11.30
N ARG A 375 3.45 -8.04 -12.45
CA ARG A 375 4.54 -7.67 -13.35
C ARG A 375 4.52 -6.20 -13.75
N ASP A 376 3.35 -5.62 -13.99
CA ASP A 376 3.18 -4.20 -14.31
C ASP A 376 3.69 -3.24 -13.22
N ASP A 377 3.75 -3.70 -11.97
CA ASP A 377 4.29 -2.88 -10.88
C ASP A 377 5.82 -2.95 -10.76
N TYR A 378 6.42 -4.01 -11.30
CA TYR A 378 7.86 -4.19 -11.42
C TYR A 378 8.38 -3.60 -12.73
N GLU A 379 7.83 -4.03 -13.85
CA GLU A 379 8.31 -3.82 -15.22
C GLU A 379 7.62 -2.66 -15.95
N GLY A 380 6.52 -2.13 -15.41
CA GLY A 380 5.71 -1.08 -16.05
C GLY A 380 4.49 -1.60 -16.81
N ARG A 381 3.50 -0.73 -17.03
CA ARG A 381 2.20 -1.12 -17.63
C ARG A 381 2.30 -1.60 -19.08
N GLU A 382 3.39 -1.29 -19.76
CA GLU A 382 3.68 -1.76 -21.11
C GLU A 382 3.70 -3.29 -21.23
N VAL A 383 3.97 -4.01 -20.14
CA VAL A 383 4.00 -5.48 -20.15
C VAL A 383 2.62 -6.12 -19.94
N ILE A 384 1.57 -5.35 -19.64
CA ILE A 384 0.21 -5.89 -19.40
C ILE A 384 -0.26 -6.84 -20.53
N PRO A 385 -0.08 -6.51 -21.83
CA PRO A 385 -0.45 -7.42 -22.92
C PRO A 385 0.27 -8.78 -22.89
N ASP A 386 1.45 -8.85 -22.28
CA ASP A 386 2.26 -10.07 -22.15
C ASP A 386 1.94 -10.88 -20.88
N ILE A 387 1.14 -10.33 -19.96
CA ILE A 387 0.77 -11.00 -18.71
C ILE A 387 -0.22 -12.12 -19.03
N LYS A 388 0.21 -13.35 -18.79
CA LYS A 388 -0.63 -14.53 -18.97
C LYS A 388 -1.60 -14.67 -17.79
N PRO A 389 -2.89 -14.93 -18.03
CA PRO A 389 -3.82 -15.26 -16.95
C PRO A 389 -3.36 -16.52 -16.20
N ASP A 390 -3.15 -16.38 -14.89
CA ASP A 390 -2.81 -17.51 -14.03
C ASP A 390 -4.08 -18.27 -13.59
N ALA A 391 -3.98 -19.59 -13.47
CA ALA A 391 -5.12 -20.46 -13.18
C ALA A 391 -5.75 -20.19 -11.81
N ASP A 392 -4.99 -19.66 -10.84
CA ASP A 392 -5.48 -19.33 -9.50
C ASP A 392 -6.21 -17.99 -9.44
N SER A 393 -6.01 -17.12 -10.45
CA SER A 393 -6.61 -15.79 -10.50
C SER A 393 -7.69 -15.65 -11.59
N LYS A 394 -7.86 -16.64 -12.47
CA LYS A 394 -8.84 -16.59 -13.59
C LYS A 394 -10.31 -16.42 -13.17
N ASN A 395 -10.65 -16.78 -11.93
CA ASN A 395 -12.02 -16.69 -11.40
C ASN A 395 -12.29 -15.36 -10.69
N ILE A 396 -11.33 -14.43 -10.67
CA ILE A 396 -11.59 -13.07 -10.22
C ILE A 396 -12.41 -12.37 -11.32
N PRO A 397 -13.63 -11.90 -11.01
CA PRO A 397 -14.49 -11.31 -12.04
C PRO A 397 -13.83 -10.09 -12.69
N GLU A 398 -13.95 -9.97 -14.00
CA GLU A 398 -13.67 -8.74 -14.73
C GLU A 398 -14.99 -8.03 -15.05
N LEU A 399 -15.08 -6.74 -14.74
CA LEU A 399 -16.27 -5.96 -15.05
C LEU A 399 -16.20 -5.45 -16.49
N HIS A 400 -17.23 -5.73 -17.29
CA HIS A 400 -17.36 -5.13 -18.61
C HIS A 400 -17.90 -3.70 -18.47
N VAL A 401 -17.03 -2.71 -18.69
CA VAL A 401 -17.36 -1.29 -18.55
C VAL A 401 -17.45 -0.64 -19.92
N VAL A 402 -18.58 0.01 -20.16
CA VAL A 402 -18.86 0.82 -21.37
C VAL A 402 -18.99 2.30 -21.01
N PRO A 403 -18.77 3.22 -21.96
CA PRO A 403 -19.07 4.64 -21.77
C PRO A 403 -20.50 4.85 -21.29
N ASP A 404 -20.68 5.68 -20.26
CA ASP A 404 -21.99 6.08 -19.77
C ASP A 404 -22.66 7.02 -20.79
N GLU A 405 -23.87 6.67 -21.26
CA GLU A 405 -24.57 7.41 -22.32
C GLU A 405 -24.85 8.88 -21.95
N ARG A 406 -25.01 9.18 -20.66
CA ARG A 406 -25.32 10.53 -20.18
C ARG A 406 -24.08 11.27 -19.72
N ARG A 407 -23.18 10.58 -19.03
CA ARG A 407 -22.09 11.19 -18.25
C ARG A 407 -20.71 11.02 -18.85
N TYR A 408 -20.52 10.21 -19.90
CA TYR A 408 -19.23 10.11 -20.56
C TYR A 408 -18.86 11.44 -21.22
N ARG A 409 -17.76 12.04 -20.76
CA ARG A 409 -17.23 13.29 -21.32
C ARG A 409 -15.70 13.26 -21.25
N PRO A 410 -14.99 13.22 -22.40
CA PRO A 410 -13.55 13.38 -22.43
C PRO A 410 -13.14 14.70 -21.78
N LYS A 411 -12.25 14.65 -20.78
CA LYS A 411 -11.79 15.86 -20.06
C LYS A 411 -10.70 16.62 -20.83
N LEU A 412 -10.07 15.97 -21.79
CA LEU A 412 -9.05 16.53 -22.66
C LEU A 412 -9.39 16.27 -24.13
N SER A 413 -8.90 17.13 -25.01
CA SER A 413 -8.87 16.83 -26.44
C SER A 413 -7.83 15.74 -26.73
N ARG A 414 -8.03 14.96 -27.80
CA ARG A 414 -7.08 13.91 -28.19
C ARG A 414 -5.67 14.45 -28.41
N GLU A 415 -5.53 15.62 -29.03
CA GLU A 415 -4.24 16.28 -29.26
C GLU A 415 -3.55 16.62 -27.94
N ARG A 416 -4.28 17.22 -26.99
CA ARG A 416 -3.74 17.55 -25.67
C ARG A 416 -3.38 16.29 -24.87
N THR A 417 -4.15 15.22 -24.99
CA THR A 417 -3.86 13.94 -24.34
C THR A 417 -2.53 13.36 -24.82
N GLU A 418 -2.29 13.32 -26.13
CA GLU A 418 -1.02 12.79 -26.67
C GLU A 418 0.16 13.70 -26.32
N GLU A 419 -0.01 15.03 -26.41
CA GLU A 419 1.02 15.99 -25.97
C GLU A 419 1.41 15.80 -24.49
N LEU A 420 0.44 15.53 -23.62
CA LEU A 420 0.68 15.32 -22.20
C LEU A 420 1.32 13.96 -21.93
N LYS A 421 0.96 12.89 -22.63
CA LYS A 421 1.58 11.56 -22.44
C LYS A 421 3.09 11.56 -22.69
N ASP A 422 3.56 12.44 -23.58
CA ASP A 422 5.01 12.61 -23.83
C ASP A 422 5.74 13.35 -22.70
N LYS A 423 5.01 14.06 -21.83
CA LYS A 423 5.56 14.95 -20.80
C LYS A 423 5.33 14.46 -19.37
N ILE A 424 4.22 13.76 -19.12
CA ILE A 424 3.76 13.33 -17.80
C ILE A 424 3.22 11.90 -17.84
N PRO A 425 3.21 11.15 -16.73
CA PRO A 425 2.75 9.76 -16.68
C PRO A 425 1.22 9.66 -16.68
N LEU A 426 0.58 10.20 -17.73
CA LEU A 426 -0.86 10.14 -17.95
C LEU A 426 -1.26 8.74 -18.43
N SER A 427 -2.17 8.10 -17.71
CA SER A 427 -2.62 6.72 -17.90
C SER A 427 -1.48 5.69 -17.99
N ASN A 428 -0.33 5.99 -17.36
CA ASN A 428 0.87 5.15 -17.40
C ASN A 428 1.58 5.05 -16.04
N TYR A 429 2.33 3.96 -15.85
CA TYR A 429 3.22 3.74 -14.73
C TYR A 429 4.36 2.83 -15.18
N GLN A 430 5.60 3.26 -14.95
CA GLN A 430 6.82 2.61 -15.48
C GLN A 430 7.36 1.47 -14.60
N GLY A 431 6.71 1.19 -13.46
CA GLY A 431 7.17 0.14 -12.54
C GLY A 431 8.40 0.54 -11.72
N MET A 432 8.84 -0.38 -10.86
CA MET A 432 9.96 -0.19 -9.93
C MET A 432 11.34 -0.47 -10.54
N ASN A 433 11.42 -1.36 -11.54
CA ASN A 433 12.70 -1.87 -12.04
C ASN A 433 13.57 -0.75 -12.61
N ILE A 434 12.96 0.24 -13.27
CA ILE A 434 13.68 1.35 -13.89
C ILE A 434 14.33 2.31 -12.88
N THR A 435 13.88 2.33 -11.62
CA THR A 435 14.44 3.19 -10.57
C THR A 435 15.50 2.51 -9.71
N MET A 436 15.62 1.18 -9.83
CA MET A 436 16.61 0.41 -9.09
C MET A 436 18.00 0.49 -9.75
N LYS A 437 19.05 0.64 -8.93
CA LYS A 437 20.44 0.69 -9.40
C LYS A 437 20.93 -0.71 -9.81
N ASP A 438 21.81 -0.77 -10.80
CA ASP A 438 22.46 -2.02 -11.23
C ASP A 438 23.17 -2.73 -10.07
N GLY A 439 23.08 -4.05 -10.06
CA GLY A 439 23.58 -4.92 -8.98
C GLY A 439 22.67 -4.99 -7.74
N SER A 440 21.55 -4.27 -7.71
CA SER A 440 20.55 -4.40 -6.65
C SER A 440 19.65 -5.62 -6.87
N LEU A 441 19.08 -6.16 -5.80
CA LEU A 441 18.13 -7.27 -5.88
C LEU A 441 16.68 -6.80 -5.91
N ILE A 442 15.88 -7.44 -6.76
CA ILE A 442 14.42 -7.29 -6.81
C ILE A 442 13.81 -8.66 -6.50
N VAL A 443 12.94 -8.73 -5.50
CA VAL A 443 12.36 -10.00 -5.01
C VAL A 443 10.84 -9.93 -4.93
N ASP A 444 10.14 -10.91 -5.51
CA ASP A 444 8.70 -11.12 -5.35
C ASP A 444 8.41 -12.23 -4.32
N ASP A 445 7.40 -12.02 -3.47
CA ASP A 445 7.01 -12.95 -2.39
C ASP A 445 8.21 -13.40 -1.53
N MET A 446 9.03 -12.43 -1.11
CA MET A 446 10.21 -12.69 -0.27
C MET A 446 9.77 -13.37 1.04
N ASN A 447 10.39 -14.51 1.31
CA ASN A 447 10.05 -15.33 2.46
C ASN A 447 11.09 -15.24 3.58
N HIS A 448 10.78 -15.82 4.74
CA HIS A 448 11.64 -15.71 5.93
C HIS A 448 13.08 -16.21 5.72
N TYR A 449 13.28 -17.32 5.00
CA TYR A 449 14.63 -17.84 4.71
C TYR A 449 15.42 -16.85 3.84
N GLU A 450 14.82 -16.38 2.75
CA GLU A 450 15.42 -15.39 1.86
C GLU A 450 15.76 -14.09 2.61
N THR A 451 14.86 -13.63 3.48
CA THR A 451 15.10 -12.47 4.34
C THR A 451 16.39 -12.62 5.16
N GLU A 452 16.56 -13.74 5.88
CA GLU A 452 17.76 -13.95 6.70
C GLU A 452 19.03 -14.03 5.85
N GLU A 453 19.01 -14.79 4.76
CA GLU A 453 20.19 -14.99 3.91
C GLU A 453 20.61 -13.72 3.17
N PHE A 454 19.64 -12.92 2.69
CA PHE A 454 19.95 -11.63 2.09
C PHE A 454 20.49 -10.65 3.13
N ILE A 455 19.96 -10.64 4.36
CA ILE A 455 20.53 -9.81 5.44
C ILE A 455 21.98 -10.23 5.74
N ARG A 456 22.26 -11.53 5.87
CA ARG A 456 23.63 -12.04 6.15
C ARG A 456 24.61 -11.66 5.04
N THR A 457 24.16 -11.71 3.80
CA THR A 457 24.96 -11.48 2.61
C THR A 457 25.19 -10.00 2.32
N LEU A 458 24.12 -9.21 2.23
CA LEU A 458 24.18 -7.80 1.83
C LEU A 458 24.42 -6.86 3.01
N LYS A 459 24.12 -7.30 4.25
CA LYS A 459 24.32 -6.54 5.50
C LYS A 459 23.74 -5.12 5.44
N PRO A 460 22.44 -4.95 5.16
CA PRO A 460 21.84 -3.63 5.11
C PRO A 460 21.92 -2.95 6.48
N ASP A 461 22.03 -1.62 6.50
CA ASP A 461 22.01 -0.85 7.75
C ASP A 461 20.62 -0.84 8.39
N ILE A 462 19.55 -0.92 7.58
CA ILE A 462 18.16 -0.99 8.05
C ILE A 462 17.31 -1.88 7.13
N PHE A 463 16.38 -2.65 7.69
CA PHE A 463 15.42 -3.40 6.90
C PHE A 463 14.00 -2.87 7.09
N SER A 464 13.40 -2.40 6.01
CA SER A 464 12.11 -1.74 6.01
C SER A 464 11.03 -2.63 5.40
N SER A 465 10.11 -3.13 6.26
CA SER A 465 9.06 -4.09 5.89
C SER A 465 7.79 -3.91 6.74
N GLY A 466 7.13 -4.99 7.16
CA GLY A 466 5.94 -5.03 8.02
C GLY A 466 6.20 -5.65 9.39
N ILE A 467 5.14 -5.81 10.17
CA ILE A 467 5.22 -6.27 11.58
C ILE A 467 5.80 -7.67 11.73
N LYS A 468 5.52 -8.56 10.77
CA LYS A 468 5.93 -9.98 10.80
C LYS A 468 7.45 -10.09 10.66
N ASP A 469 8.05 -9.24 9.82
CA ASP A 469 9.49 -9.20 9.65
C ASP A 469 10.17 -8.40 10.76
N LYS A 470 9.60 -7.29 11.25
CA LYS A 470 10.29 -6.29 12.12
C LYS A 470 11.24 -6.88 13.18
N TYR A 471 10.78 -7.90 13.90
CA TYR A 471 11.52 -8.42 15.05
C TYR A 471 12.62 -9.43 14.67
N VAL A 472 12.60 -10.01 13.47
CA VAL A 472 13.66 -10.90 12.97
C VAL A 472 14.97 -10.11 12.79
N PRO A 473 15.02 -8.99 12.03
CA PRO A 473 16.20 -8.16 11.89
C PRO A 473 16.67 -7.55 13.20
N HIS A 474 15.74 -7.14 14.07
CA HIS A 474 16.10 -6.66 15.41
C HIS A 474 16.87 -7.72 16.21
N LYS A 475 16.46 -9.00 16.11
CA LYS A 475 17.15 -10.13 16.74
C LYS A 475 18.47 -10.47 16.05
N MET A 476 18.62 -10.14 14.77
CA MET A 476 19.88 -10.20 14.03
C MET A 476 20.80 -8.97 14.27
N GLY A 477 20.37 -8.01 15.09
CA GLY A 477 21.16 -6.84 15.48
C GLY A 477 21.10 -5.66 14.53
N LEU A 478 20.11 -5.60 13.63
CA LEU A 478 19.88 -4.45 12.75
C LEU A 478 18.52 -3.78 13.02
N PRO A 479 18.41 -2.45 12.84
CA PRO A 479 17.14 -1.75 12.95
C PRO A 479 16.17 -2.17 11.84
N SER A 480 14.88 -2.13 12.16
CA SER A 480 13.80 -2.34 11.19
C SER A 480 12.69 -1.31 11.31
N LYS A 481 12.30 -0.75 10.17
CA LYS A 481 11.21 0.24 10.06
C LYS A 481 9.98 -0.38 9.43
N GLN A 482 8.83 -0.25 10.08
CA GLN A 482 7.57 -0.67 9.47
C GLN A 482 7.06 0.37 8.48
N LEU A 483 6.93 0.01 7.20
CA LEU A 483 6.39 0.89 6.16
C LEU A 483 4.90 0.66 5.89
N HIS A 484 4.24 -0.28 6.59
CA HIS A 484 2.79 -0.46 6.53
C HIS A 484 2.04 0.42 7.54
N ASN A 485 2.47 0.44 8.80
CA ASN A 485 1.84 1.15 9.91
C ASN A 485 2.70 2.29 10.48
N TYR A 486 3.89 2.54 9.90
CA TYR A 486 4.83 3.61 10.26
C TYR A 486 5.39 3.50 11.67
N ASP A 487 5.41 2.31 12.27
CA ASP A 487 5.70 2.11 13.70
C ASP A 487 4.87 3.06 14.57
N TYR A 488 3.59 3.17 14.22
CA TYR A 488 2.62 4.02 14.92
C TYR A 488 2.88 5.54 14.83
N SER A 489 3.81 5.96 13.96
CA SER A 489 4.12 7.37 13.64
C SER A 489 3.27 7.90 12.46
N GLY A 490 3.81 8.81 11.66
CA GLY A 490 3.18 9.42 10.50
C GLY A 490 2.62 10.82 10.79
N PRO A 491 2.20 11.55 9.73
CA PRO A 491 2.26 11.16 8.32
C PRO A 491 3.70 11.06 7.81
N TYR A 492 3.90 10.26 6.77
CA TYR A 492 5.15 10.18 5.97
C TYR A 492 4.97 10.71 4.55
N ALA A 493 3.74 10.94 4.10
CA ALA A 493 3.47 11.64 2.85
C ALA A 493 3.66 13.17 2.96
N GLY A 494 3.95 13.80 1.83
CA GLY A 494 4.17 15.23 1.68
C GLY A 494 5.46 15.74 2.32
N PHE A 495 5.62 17.07 2.30
CA PHE A 495 6.82 17.77 2.77
C PHE A 495 7.09 17.53 4.26
N ARG A 496 6.07 17.71 5.12
CA ARG A 496 6.21 17.45 6.56
C ARG A 496 6.39 15.97 6.87
N GLY A 497 5.81 15.10 6.04
CA GLY A 497 5.99 13.67 6.17
C GLY A 497 7.43 13.22 5.92
N ALA A 498 8.13 13.84 4.98
CA ALA A 498 9.55 13.59 4.74
C ALA A 498 10.41 13.90 5.98
N VAL A 499 10.12 14.99 6.69
CA VAL A 499 10.81 15.34 7.96
C VAL A 499 10.51 14.31 9.06
N ASN A 500 9.25 13.93 9.24
CA ASN A 500 8.85 12.90 10.21
C ASN A 500 9.55 11.56 9.92
N PHE A 501 9.61 11.17 8.65
CA PHE A 501 10.31 9.97 8.22
C PHE A 501 11.80 10.06 8.52
N ALA A 502 12.47 11.15 8.11
CA ALA A 502 13.91 11.35 8.35
C ALA A 502 14.26 11.30 9.84
N ARG A 503 13.46 11.95 10.69
CA ARG A 503 13.57 11.86 12.15
C ARG A 503 13.50 10.41 12.62
N ASP A 504 12.44 9.70 12.25
CA ASP A 504 12.19 8.35 12.76
C ASP A 504 13.23 7.33 12.26
N ILE A 505 13.74 7.48 11.03
CA ILE A 505 14.84 6.68 10.50
C ILE A 505 16.14 7.00 11.24
N SER A 506 16.48 8.28 11.42
CA SER A 506 17.71 8.67 12.13
C SER A 506 17.73 8.17 13.58
N MET A 507 16.59 8.20 14.27
CA MET A 507 16.44 7.65 15.63
C MET A 507 16.76 6.15 15.70
N SER A 508 16.49 5.41 14.62
CA SER A 508 16.77 3.98 14.55
C SER A 508 18.28 3.70 14.55
N PHE A 509 19.10 4.64 14.07
CA PHE A 509 20.56 4.55 14.10
C PHE A 509 21.19 5.19 15.35
N ALA A 510 20.57 6.26 15.86
CA ALA A 510 21.08 7.00 17.01
C ALA A 510 20.79 6.31 18.36
N THR A 511 19.93 5.28 18.39
CA THR A 511 19.64 4.57 19.63
C THR A 511 20.88 3.84 20.17
N PRO A 512 21.23 4.02 21.45
CA PRO A 512 22.41 3.39 22.03
C PRO A 512 22.23 1.88 22.23
N THR A 513 21.00 1.36 22.14
CA THR A 513 20.65 -0.05 22.40
C THR A 513 21.46 -1.04 21.54
N TRP A 514 21.77 -0.68 20.29
CA TRP A 514 22.56 -1.56 19.41
C TRP A 514 23.97 -1.85 19.95
N ASN A 515 24.55 -0.92 20.72
CA ASN A 515 25.88 -1.08 21.32
C ASN A 515 25.88 -2.03 22.54
N PHE A 516 24.71 -2.49 22.99
CA PHE A 516 24.55 -3.34 24.17
C PHE A 516 24.03 -4.75 23.84
N ILE A 517 24.05 -5.16 22.57
CA ILE A 517 23.65 -6.52 22.16
C ILE A 517 24.64 -7.56 22.72
N ASP A 518 25.94 -7.33 22.52
CA ASP A 518 26.96 -8.23 23.04
C ASP A 518 27.29 -7.89 24.48
N PRO A 519 27.07 -8.82 25.42
CA PRO A 519 27.39 -8.57 26.79
C PRO A 519 28.92 -8.52 27.00
N PRO A 520 29.40 -7.72 27.96
CA PRO A 520 30.82 -7.44 28.11
C PRO A 520 31.67 -8.70 28.36
N TRP A 521 31.10 -9.75 28.95
CA TRP A 521 31.81 -11.00 29.27
C TRP A 521 32.09 -11.90 28.06
N LYS A 522 31.55 -11.61 26.87
CA LYS A 522 31.94 -12.32 25.64
C LYS A 522 33.28 -11.83 25.08
N SER A 523 33.59 -10.56 25.28
CA SER A 523 34.74 -9.88 24.67
C SER A 523 35.76 -9.36 25.69
N ARG A 524 35.46 -9.44 27.00
CA ARG A 524 36.34 -9.02 28.08
C ARG A 524 36.41 -10.09 29.16
N PRO A 525 37.59 -10.29 29.79
CA PRO A 525 37.71 -11.16 30.96
C PRO A 525 36.77 -10.70 32.07
N LEU A 526 36.03 -11.63 32.68
CA LEU A 526 35.18 -11.36 33.84
C LEU A 526 35.98 -11.07 35.12
N LEU A 527 37.25 -11.48 35.13
CA LEU A 527 38.17 -11.34 36.25
C LEU A 527 39.48 -10.78 35.70
N GLU A 528 39.88 -9.63 36.21
CA GLU A 528 41.20 -9.07 36.01
C GLU A 528 41.95 -9.14 37.35
N GLY A 529 43.21 -9.56 37.32
CA GLY A 529 44.06 -9.66 38.50
C GLY A 529 45.42 -9.04 38.22
N THR A 530 45.93 -8.26 39.17
CA THR A 530 47.25 -7.65 39.09
C THR A 530 48.24 -8.54 39.83
N ILE A 531 49.31 -8.98 39.17
CA ILE A 531 50.43 -9.66 39.85
C ILE A 531 51.26 -8.56 40.53
N GLU A 532 51.19 -8.48 41.86
CA GLU A 532 52.17 -7.72 42.63
C GLU A 532 53.53 -8.43 42.53
N LYS A 533 54.55 -7.71 42.06
CA LYS A 533 55.92 -8.23 42.09
C LYS A 533 56.35 -8.32 43.56
N PRO A 534 57.06 -9.38 43.98
CA PRO A 534 57.55 -9.50 45.34
C PRO A 534 58.36 -8.25 45.71
N SER A 535 58.09 -7.67 46.88
CA SER A 535 58.98 -6.69 47.47
C SER A 535 60.36 -7.35 47.61
N GLN A 536 61.38 -6.73 47.01
CA GLN A 536 62.76 -7.09 47.29
C GLN A 536 63.10 -6.63 48.72
N GLU A 537 62.63 -7.36 49.72
CA GLU A 537 63.13 -7.23 51.08
C GLU A 537 64.30 -8.20 51.27
N GLY A 538 65.50 -7.63 51.07
CA GLY A 538 66.67 -7.86 51.92
C GLY A 538 67.28 -9.25 51.94
N GLU A 539 68.22 -9.50 51.03
CA GLU A 539 69.43 -10.25 51.40
C GLU A 539 70.20 -9.43 52.46
N ALA A 540 70.34 -10.00 53.66
CA ALA A 540 71.34 -9.66 54.65
C ALA A 540 71.90 -10.95 55.25
#